data_AF-A0A916RCR3-F1
#
_entry.id   AF-A0A916RCR3-F1
#
_cell.length_a   1.000
_cell.length_b   1.000
_cell.length_c   1.000
_cell.angle_alpha   90.00
_cell.angle_beta   90.00
_cell.angle_gamma   90.00
#
_symmetry.space_group_name_H-M   'P 1'
#
loop_
_entity.id
_entity.type
_entity.pdbx_description
1 polymer ?
#
loop_
_entity_poly.entity_id
_entity_poly.type
_entity_poly.pdbx_seq_one_letter_code
_entity_poly.pdbx_strand_id
1 'polypeptide(L)'
;MALLLGIAEKIGSRKRNFEQLDVKDGILMGLAQALALVPGVSRSGSTITGGLFMGLERATAAKFSFLLGLPAITLAGLVELKTLLDEGFGGVGLVPTIAGIISAIIFSYIAIAWLIKYLQTKDTWIFVWYRLAFGVFILVAIAGGVI
;
A
#
# COMPACT_ATOMS: atom_id res chain seq x y z
N MET A 1 -10.72 -4.93 4.46
CA MET A 1 -9.45 -5.21 3.74
C MET A 1 -8.50 -6.15 4.45
N ALA A 2 -8.15 -5.97 5.73
CA ALA A 2 -7.24 -6.91 6.42
C ALA A 2 -7.74 -8.36 6.37
N LEU A 3 -9.04 -8.58 6.59
CA LEU A 3 -9.66 -9.90 6.43
C LEU A 3 -9.54 -10.46 5.01
N LEU A 4 -9.73 -9.63 3.99
CA LEU A 4 -9.57 -10.06 2.59
C LEU A 4 -8.14 -10.48 2.30
N LEU A 5 -7.14 -9.75 2.83
CA LEU A 5 -5.74 -10.15 2.75
C LEU A 5 -5.53 -11.51 3.44
N GLY A 6 -6.09 -11.73 4.63
CA GLY A 6 -5.99 -13.01 5.34
C GLY A 6 -6.67 -14.18 4.61
N ILE A 7 -7.82 -13.93 3.96
CA ILE A 7 -8.49 -14.92 3.12
C ILE A 7 -7.62 -15.23 1.90
N ALA A 8 -7.13 -14.21 1.19
CA ALA A 8 -6.22 -14.39 0.07
C ALA A 8 -4.96 -15.14 0.49
N GLU A 9 -4.42 -14.82 1.68
CA GLU A 9 -3.29 -15.49 2.33
C GLU A 9 -3.56 -16.98 2.60
N LYS A 10 -4.81 -17.35 2.92
CA LYS A 10 -5.17 -18.75 3.13
C LYS A 10 -5.39 -19.52 1.84
N ILE A 11 -6.06 -18.93 0.85
CA ILE A 11 -6.60 -19.68 -0.30
C ILE A 11 -5.81 -19.51 -1.62
N GLY A 12 -4.97 -18.48 -1.74
CA GLY A 12 -4.22 -18.23 -2.97
C GLY A 12 -3.28 -19.39 -3.34
N SER A 13 -3.04 -19.61 -4.64
CA SER A 13 -2.20 -20.73 -5.10
C SER A 13 -0.70 -20.46 -5.06
N ARG A 14 -0.26 -19.20 -5.26
CA ARG A 14 1.16 -18.75 -5.30
C ARG A 14 2.02 -19.54 -6.27
N LYS A 15 1.46 -19.85 -7.44
CA LYS A 15 2.16 -20.61 -8.49
C LYS A 15 2.62 -19.76 -9.66
N ARG A 16 2.27 -18.46 -9.67
CA ARG A 16 2.55 -17.56 -10.78
C ARG A 16 3.62 -16.55 -10.41
N ASN A 17 4.75 -16.59 -11.11
CA ASN A 17 5.86 -15.65 -10.96
C ASN A 17 5.67 -14.41 -11.85
N PHE A 18 6.67 -13.53 -11.87
CA PHE A 18 6.57 -12.23 -12.55
C PHE A 18 6.54 -12.37 -14.08
N GLU A 19 7.21 -13.39 -14.61
CA GLU A 19 7.30 -13.68 -16.04
C GLU A 19 5.97 -14.19 -16.62
N GLN A 20 5.05 -14.63 -15.77
CA GLN A 20 3.73 -15.15 -16.14
C GLN A 20 2.62 -14.10 -16.07
N LEU A 21 2.96 -12.81 -15.85
CA LEU A 21 1.99 -11.73 -15.84
C LEU A 21 1.43 -11.45 -17.23
N ASP A 22 0.12 -11.22 -17.31
CA ASP A 22 -0.57 -10.85 -18.54
C ASP A 22 -1.38 -9.54 -18.38
N VAL A 23 -2.02 -9.11 -19.47
CA VAL A 23 -2.84 -7.89 -19.50
C VAL A 23 -4.05 -7.99 -18.56
N LYS A 24 -4.62 -9.19 -18.40
CA LYS A 24 -5.77 -9.41 -17.51
C LYS A 24 -5.37 -9.18 -16.06
N ASP A 25 -4.17 -9.62 -15.66
CA ASP A 25 -3.64 -9.32 -14.33
C ASP A 25 -3.52 -7.80 -14.13
N GLY A 26 -3.07 -7.05 -15.14
CA GLY A 26 -3.01 -5.58 -15.07
C GLY A 26 -4.35 -4.92 -14.84
N ILE A 27 -5.39 -5.34 -15.56
CA ILE A 27 -6.76 -4.82 -15.37
C ILE A 27 -7.27 -5.16 -13.96
N LEU A 28 -7.11 -6.42 -13.52
CA LEU A 28 -7.58 -6.87 -12.21
C LEU A 28 -6.81 -6.21 -11.06
N MET A 29 -5.50 -6.01 -11.19
CA MET A 29 -4.70 -5.23 -10.24
C MET A 29 -5.15 -3.77 -10.18
N GLY A 30 -5.51 -3.16 -11.32
CA GLY A 30 -6.09 -1.82 -11.39
C GLY A 30 -7.43 -1.72 -10.64
N LEU A 31 -8.32 -2.70 -10.83
CA LEU A 31 -9.58 -2.78 -10.09
C LEU A 31 -9.34 -2.97 -8.59
N ALA A 32 -8.37 -3.81 -8.21
CA ALA A 32 -7.97 -3.96 -6.82
C ALA A 32 -7.38 -2.66 -6.25
N GLN A 33 -6.64 -1.89 -7.04
CA GLN A 33 -6.11 -0.58 -6.66
C GLN A 33 -7.22 0.45 -6.44
N ALA A 34 -8.32 0.40 -7.20
CA ALA A 34 -9.44 1.33 -7.04
C ALA A 34 -10.09 1.25 -5.65
N LEU A 35 -9.99 0.11 -4.96
CA LEU A 35 -10.43 -0.03 -3.56
C LEU A 35 -9.69 0.93 -2.60
N ALA A 36 -8.50 1.40 -2.98
CA ALA A 36 -7.72 2.37 -2.21
C ALA A 36 -8.33 3.78 -2.15
N LEU A 37 -9.37 4.05 -2.95
CA LEU A 37 -10.12 5.31 -2.88
C LEU A 37 -10.94 5.42 -1.58
N VAL A 38 -11.23 4.30 -0.92
CA VAL A 38 -11.87 4.31 0.41
C VAL A 38 -10.82 4.68 1.47
N PRO A 39 -11.00 5.76 2.24
CA PRO A 39 -10.04 6.16 3.27
C PRO A 39 -9.75 5.03 4.26
N GLY A 40 -8.47 4.86 4.60
CA GLY A 40 -7.99 3.76 5.45
C GLY A 40 -7.77 2.43 4.72
N VAL A 41 -8.22 2.29 3.46
CA VAL A 41 -7.79 1.16 2.63
C VAL A 41 -6.37 1.39 2.14
N SER A 42 -5.45 0.57 2.66
CA SER A 42 -4.09 0.51 2.11
C SER A 42 -4.09 0.05 0.66
N ARG A 43 -3.59 0.93 -0.23
CA ARG A 43 -3.38 0.65 -1.66
C ARG A 43 -2.54 -0.60 -1.91
N SER A 44 -1.33 -0.68 -1.35
CA SER A 44 -0.48 -1.87 -1.51
C SER A 44 -1.16 -3.11 -0.93
N GLY A 45 -1.90 -2.96 0.16
CA GLY A 45 -2.69 -4.06 0.71
C GLY A 45 -3.78 -4.57 -0.24
N SER A 46 -4.50 -3.69 -0.95
CA SER A 46 -5.57 -4.11 -1.86
C SER A 46 -5.05 -4.77 -3.12
N THR A 47 -4.01 -4.21 -3.75
CA THR A 47 -3.35 -4.79 -4.92
C THR A 47 -2.62 -6.10 -4.60
N ILE A 48 -1.90 -6.20 -3.47
CA ILE A 48 -1.29 -7.48 -3.05
C ILE A 48 -2.38 -8.52 -2.79
N THR A 49 -3.46 -8.15 -2.11
CA THR A 49 -4.62 -9.05 -1.90
C THR A 49 -5.17 -9.57 -3.22
N GLY A 50 -5.41 -8.68 -4.19
CA GLY A 50 -5.85 -9.04 -5.54
C GLY A 50 -4.89 -9.99 -6.23
N GLY A 51 -3.59 -9.67 -6.21
CA GLY A 51 -2.53 -10.51 -6.78
C GLY A 51 -2.51 -11.92 -6.18
N LEU A 52 -2.67 -12.05 -4.86
CA LEU A 52 -2.74 -13.34 -4.20
C LEU A 52 -3.98 -14.15 -4.61
N PHE A 53 -5.14 -13.50 -4.78
CA PHE A 53 -6.34 -14.17 -5.33
C PHE A 53 -6.13 -14.63 -6.79
N MET A 54 -5.33 -13.92 -7.57
CA MET A 54 -4.94 -14.32 -8.94
C MET A 54 -3.87 -15.41 -8.99
N GLY A 55 -3.43 -15.90 -7.82
CA GLY A 55 -2.43 -16.96 -7.71
C GLY A 55 -0.98 -16.50 -7.88
N LEU A 56 -0.73 -15.19 -7.86
CA LEU A 56 0.62 -14.64 -7.90
C LEU A 56 1.38 -15.00 -6.61
N GLU A 57 2.68 -15.18 -6.74
CA GLU A 57 3.58 -15.23 -5.58
C GLU A 57 3.55 -13.90 -4.81
N ARG A 58 3.81 -13.95 -3.49
CA ARG A 58 3.76 -12.75 -2.62
C ARG A 58 4.73 -11.66 -3.10
N ALA A 59 5.96 -12.04 -3.41
CA ALA A 59 6.96 -11.11 -3.93
C ALA A 59 6.55 -10.53 -5.30
N THR A 60 5.97 -11.34 -6.18
CA THR A 60 5.45 -10.90 -7.49
C THR A 60 4.30 -9.91 -7.34
N ALA A 61 3.31 -10.22 -6.50
CA ALA A 61 2.18 -9.33 -6.22
C ALA A 61 2.65 -8.00 -5.61
N ALA A 62 3.64 -8.03 -4.70
CA ALA A 62 4.23 -6.83 -4.11
C ALA A 62 4.98 -5.99 -5.15
N LYS A 63 5.87 -6.60 -5.95
CA LYS A 63 6.58 -5.91 -7.03
C LYS A 63 5.61 -5.27 -8.02
N PHE A 64 4.61 -6.01 -8.47
CA PHE A 64 3.61 -5.47 -9.40
C PHE A 64 2.80 -4.35 -8.75
N SER A 65 2.39 -4.50 -7.48
CA SER A 65 1.72 -3.43 -6.73
C SER A 65 2.55 -2.15 -6.66
N PHE A 66 3.87 -2.23 -6.49
CA PHE A 66 4.71 -1.04 -6.41
C PHE A 66 4.84 -0.37 -7.78
N LEU A 67 5.05 -1.15 -8.84
CA LEU A 67 5.12 -0.63 -10.21
C LEU A 67 3.81 0.04 -10.64
N LEU A 68 2.66 -0.61 -10.40
CA LEU A 68 1.34 -0.03 -10.66
C LEU A 68 1.09 1.23 -9.83
N GLY A 69 1.68 1.27 -8.64
CA GLY A 69 1.57 2.37 -7.71
C GLY A 69 2.37 3.62 -8.10
N LEU A 70 3.39 3.50 -8.96
CA LEU A 70 4.22 4.63 -9.40
C LEU A 70 3.39 5.72 -10.09
N PRO A 71 2.63 5.47 -11.18
CA PRO A 71 1.85 6.52 -11.83
C PRO A 71 0.80 7.12 -10.89
N ALA A 72 0.14 6.29 -10.06
CA ALA A 72 -0.90 6.76 -9.15
C ALA A 72 -0.36 7.70 -8.06
N ILE A 73 0.74 7.33 -7.39
CA ILE A 73 1.35 8.18 -6.36
C ILE A 73 1.97 9.43 -6.99
N THR A 74 2.65 9.30 -8.14
CA THR A 74 3.26 10.45 -8.80
C THR A 74 2.21 11.49 -9.17
N LEU A 75 1.09 11.07 -9.76
CA LEU A 75 0.00 12.01 -10.09
C LEU A 75 -0.60 12.66 -8.84
N ALA A 76 -0.84 11.90 -7.77
CA ALA A 76 -1.30 12.46 -6.50
C ALA A 76 -0.29 13.47 -5.93
N GLY A 77 1.01 13.14 -5.94
CA GLY A 77 2.07 14.03 -5.47
C GLY A 77 2.22 15.30 -6.32
N LEU A 78 1.98 15.23 -7.63
CA LEU A 78 1.96 16.42 -8.50
C LEU A 78 0.78 17.34 -8.20
N VAL A 79 -0.39 16.76 -7.87
CA VAL A 79 -1.55 17.54 -7.42
C VAL A 79 -1.23 18.26 -6.10
N GLU A 80 -0.69 17.53 -5.12
CA GLU A 80 -0.28 18.12 -3.83
C GLU A 80 0.81 19.19 -4.01
N LEU A 81 1.79 18.97 -4.89
CA LEU A 81 2.81 19.96 -5.21
C LEU A 81 2.20 21.23 -5.79
N LYS A 82 1.22 21.10 -6.69
CA LYS A 82 0.51 22.26 -7.25
C LYS A 82 -0.22 23.03 -6.14
N THR A 83 -0.94 22.34 -5.27
CA THR A 83 -1.60 22.97 -4.11
C THR A 83 -0.61 23.73 -3.23
N LEU A 84 0.56 23.15 -2.96
CA LEU A 84 1.63 23.83 -2.20
C LEU A 84 2.18 25.07 -2.90
N LEU A 85 2.23 25.08 -4.24
CA LEU A 85 2.67 26.24 -5.01
C LEU A 85 1.62 27.36 -5.04
N ASP A 86 0.34 26.99 -5.10
CA ASP A 86 -0.79 27.92 -5.18
C ASP A 86 -1.13 28.51 -3.79
N GLU A 87 -1.12 27.69 -2.73
CA GLU A 87 -1.54 28.06 -1.37
C GLU A 87 -0.37 28.29 -0.40
N GLY A 88 0.86 27.93 -0.78
CA GLY A 88 2.04 27.99 0.07
C GLY A 88 2.15 26.83 1.07
N PHE A 89 3.11 26.92 2.00
CA PHE A 89 3.44 25.84 2.96
C PHE A 89 2.51 25.77 4.18
N GLY A 90 1.38 26.49 4.15
CA GLY A 90 0.47 26.64 5.30
C GLY A 90 1.20 27.02 6.60
N GLY A 91 0.72 26.49 7.73
CA GLY A 91 1.32 26.69 9.05
C GLY A 91 2.51 25.77 9.38
N VAL A 92 2.84 24.80 8.53
CA VAL A 92 3.93 23.83 8.75
C VAL A 92 5.28 24.43 8.36
N GLY A 93 5.32 25.24 7.30
CA GLY A 93 6.52 25.92 6.82
C GLY A 93 7.44 25.05 5.94
N LEU A 94 8.36 25.72 5.25
CA LEU A 94 9.24 25.11 4.25
C LEU A 94 10.20 24.07 4.83
N VAL A 95 10.84 24.39 5.96
CA VAL A 95 11.90 23.55 6.55
C VAL A 95 11.37 22.17 6.98
N PRO A 96 10.27 22.07 7.77
CA PRO A 96 9.70 20.77 8.11
C PRO A 96 9.17 20.00 6.90
N THR A 97 8.66 20.70 5.88
CA THR A 97 8.20 20.08 4.63
C THR A 97 9.34 19.39 3.89
N ILE A 98 10.47 20.08 3.68
CA ILE A 98 11.66 19.50 3.04
C ILE A 98 12.21 18.33 3.85
N ALA A 99 12.30 18.48 5.18
CA ALA A 99 12.75 17.40 6.06
C ALA A 99 11.84 16.16 5.94
N GLY A 100 10.52 16.37 5.88
CA GLY A 100 9.53 15.32 5.66
C GLY A 100 9.72 14.61 4.31
N ILE A 101 9.95 15.36 3.23
CA ILE A 101 10.20 14.80 1.89
C ILE A 101 11.47 13.94 1.89
N ILE A 102 12.59 14.45 2.42
CA ILE A 102 13.86 13.72 2.48
C ILE A 102 13.71 12.44 3.32
N SER A 103 13.05 12.56 4.47
CA SER A 103 12.74 11.41 5.33
C SER A 103 11.90 10.38 4.59
N ALA A 104 10.81 10.80 3.94
CA ALA A 104 9.94 9.90 3.18
C ALA A 104 10.70 9.16 2.08
N ILE A 105 11.60 9.83 1.34
CA ILE A 105 12.43 9.19 0.30
C ILE A 105 13.29 8.08 0.91
N ILE A 106 14.03 8.38 1.97
CA ILE A 106 14.98 7.43 2.59
C ILE A 106 14.22 6.23 3.16
N PHE A 107 13.22 6.48 4.01
CA PHE A 107 12.53 5.41 4.72
C PHE A 107 11.58 4.61 3.83
N SER A 108 10.98 5.22 2.80
CA SER A 108 10.16 4.47 1.84
C SER A 108 11.00 3.50 1.02
N TYR A 109 12.20 3.90 0.57
CA TYR A 109 13.11 3.01 -0.14
C TYR A 109 13.50 1.81 0.74
N ILE A 110 13.93 2.07 1.97
CA ILE A 110 14.29 1.02 2.94
C ILE A 110 13.11 0.08 3.19
N ALA A 111 11.92 0.63 3.42
CA ALA A 111 10.72 -0.14 3.68
C ALA A 111 10.31 -1.01 2.48
N ILE A 112 10.38 -0.49 1.25
CA ILE A 112 10.05 -1.24 0.03
C ILE A 112 11.06 -2.37 -0.18
N ALA A 113 12.35 -2.07 -0.10
CA ALA A 113 13.41 -3.07 -0.25
C ALA A 113 13.28 -4.19 0.78
N TRP A 114 13.04 -3.82 2.04
CA TRP A 114 12.81 -4.77 3.12
C TRP A 114 11.53 -5.59 2.89
N LEU A 115 10.42 -4.96 2.51
CA LEU A 115 9.14 -5.65 2.33
C LEU A 115 9.20 -6.67 1.18
N ILE A 116 9.81 -6.33 0.06
CA ILE A 116 9.98 -7.25 -1.07
C ILE A 116 10.82 -8.45 -0.61
N LYS A 117 11.93 -8.22 0.12
CA LYS A 117 12.78 -9.29 0.65
C LYS A 117 12.05 -10.15 1.69
N TYR A 118 11.26 -9.54 2.56
CA TYR A 118 10.45 -10.23 3.56
C TYR A 118 9.45 -11.18 2.89
N LEU A 119 8.70 -10.69 1.90
CA LEU A 119 7.65 -11.45 1.22
C LEU A 119 8.18 -12.56 0.29
N GLN A 120 9.49 -12.62 0.03
CA GLN A 120 10.10 -13.77 -0.63
C GLN A 120 10.13 -15.01 0.27
N THR A 121 10.13 -14.84 1.59
CA THR A 121 10.32 -15.96 2.55
C THR A 121 9.22 -16.06 3.60
N LYS A 122 8.39 -15.03 3.75
CA LYS A 122 7.37 -14.92 4.80
C LYS A 122 5.99 -14.66 4.22
N ASP A 123 4.97 -14.97 5.01
CA ASP A 123 3.57 -14.74 4.69
C ASP A 123 3.10 -13.33 5.06
N THR A 124 1.83 -13.02 4.80
CA THR A 124 1.26 -11.69 5.08
C THR A 124 0.52 -11.59 6.42
N TRP A 125 0.51 -12.65 7.25
CA TRP A 125 -0.31 -12.68 8.48
C TRP A 125 0.07 -11.60 9.47
N ILE A 126 1.35 -11.24 9.57
CA ILE A 126 1.79 -10.13 10.44
C ILE A 126 1.08 -8.82 10.09
N PHE A 127 0.86 -8.54 8.80
CA PHE A 127 0.18 -7.33 8.35
C PHE A 127 -1.33 -7.40 8.57
N VAL A 128 -1.92 -8.61 8.50
CA VAL A 128 -3.34 -8.83 8.80
C VAL A 128 -3.60 -8.49 10.27
N TRP A 129 -2.83 -9.07 11.19
CA TRP A 129 -2.97 -8.83 12.62
C TRP A 129 -2.70 -7.38 13.00
N TYR A 130 -1.61 -6.80 12.46
CA TYR A 130 -1.30 -5.39 12.67
C TYR A 130 -2.47 -4.48 12.28
N ARG A 131 -3.07 -4.69 11.09
CA ARG A 131 -4.18 -3.86 10.61
C ARG A 131 -5.47 -4.05 11.40
N LEU A 132 -5.76 -5.27 11.86
CA LEU A 132 -6.92 -5.54 12.71
C LEU A 132 -6.76 -4.86 14.07
N ALA A 133 -5.60 -5.05 14.72
CA ALA A 133 -5.30 -4.42 15.99
C ALA A 133 -5.35 -2.88 15.89
N PHE A 134 -4.74 -2.32 14.85
CA PHE A 134 -4.74 -0.87 14.63
C PHE A 134 -6.14 -0.33 14.35
N GLY A 135 -6.96 -1.06 13.59
CA GLY A 135 -8.36 -0.68 13.35
C GLY A 135 -9.19 -0.68 14.64
N VAL A 136 -9.04 -1.71 15.48
CA VAL A 136 -9.69 -1.77 16.79
C VAL A 136 -9.22 -0.61 17.68
N PHE A 137 -7.91 -0.35 17.71
CA PHE A 137 -7.34 0.77 18.46
C PHE A 137 -7.97 2.11 18.07
N ILE A 138 -8.08 2.41 16.77
CA ILE A 138 -8.73 3.65 16.29
C ILE A 138 -10.18 3.72 16.76
N LEU A 139 -10.95 2.64 16.63
CA LEU A 139 -12.35 2.62 17.05
C LEU A 139 -12.52 2.85 18.55
N VAL A 140 -11.66 2.25 19.37
CA VAL A 140 -11.66 2.45 20.82
C VAL A 140 -11.24 3.87 21.18
N ALA A 141 -10.23 4.43 20.51
CA ALA A 141 -9.77 5.79 20.75
C ALA A 141 -10.86 6.83 20.44
N ILE A 142 -11.60 6.65 19.34
CA ILE A 142 -12.77 7.47 18.99
C ILE A 142 -13.88 7.31 20.04
N ALA A 143 -14.22 6.06 20.40
CA ALA A 143 -15.28 5.80 21.38
C ALA A 143 -14.95 6.37 22.77
N GLY A 144 -13.67 6.44 23.13
CA GLY A 144 -13.17 7.03 24.37
C GLY A 144 -12.94 8.54 24.32
N GLY A 145 -13.14 9.20 23.16
CA GLY A 145 -12.92 10.64 22.98
C GLY A 145 -11.45 11.09 23.06
N VAL A 146 -10.50 10.17 22.81
CA VAL A 146 -9.07 10.49 22.78
C VAL A 146 -8.69 11.19 21.46
N ILE A 147 -9.39 10.83 20.38
CA ILE A 147 -9.30 11.43 19.04
C ILE A 147 -10.70 11.66 18.48
#